data_AF-E9F5M3-F1
#
_entry.id   AF-E9F5M3-F1
#
_cell.length_a   1.000
_cell.length_b   1.000
_cell.length_c   1.000
_cell.angle_alpha   90.00
_cell.angle_beta   90.00
_cell.angle_gamma   90.00
#
_symmetry.space_group_name_H-M   'P 1'
#
loop_
_entity.id
_entity.type
_entity.pdbx_description
1 polymer ?
#
loop_
_entity_poly.entity_id
_entity_poly.type
_entity_poly.pdbx_seq_one_letter_code
_entity_poly.pdbx_strand_id
1 'polypeptide(L)'
;MDSELCTICGAPAGFCARCKSAAYCSLECQHTDWEVHRLLCKKYSHKADANFQCRPSPRHRLVIFFPMKPKDPTKQSSSVTKPTLRWIDTKVVKRQLGEYFYPDLGKLLSIAEYNGVIRPLLKRVRGNALRGRETNTDTIDIWHLDPDIIKGVVDNESLHGSPSPLGDTWAETVWKGPIVVTMREGNGYDLPLVKDVDLVAYRDALDFLGYYRAGQGSVIDDFGKKTYFAQRILQLRAGKMMGWRLNCEADQVDRGELAAVPVSVPRAHPLVLHADDPLQIPQLLDFQWVITRYPQGSRERGLPPGQLENRLARLLLTRITVRDGKWTRCRDCWKDAAVGSILLVERYRGEIKKDVLMAICRLIEEKVLPLMTDERALQPGAAEELAEIIIREGENLLAGIQADDVEVDDT
;
A
#
# COMPACT_ATOMS: atom_id res chain seq x y z
N MET A 1 -4.60 8.63 -28.20
CA MET A 1 -5.35 8.60 -26.92
C MET A 1 -4.30 8.60 -25.84
N ASP A 2 -4.22 9.67 -25.06
CA ASP A 2 -3.22 9.73 -23.99
C ASP A 2 -3.57 8.68 -22.94
N SER A 3 -2.63 7.78 -22.66
CA SER A 3 -2.82 6.75 -21.64
C SER A 3 -2.72 7.38 -20.26
N GLU A 4 -3.66 7.06 -19.38
CA GLU A 4 -3.60 7.47 -17.97
C GLU A 4 -2.38 6.89 -17.27
N LEU A 5 -1.86 7.62 -16.28
CA LEU A 5 -0.67 7.19 -15.54
C LEU A 5 -1.05 6.43 -14.27
N CYS A 6 -0.26 5.40 -13.96
CA CYS A 6 -0.41 4.59 -12.76
C CYS A 6 -0.22 5.47 -11.52
N THR A 7 -1.20 5.46 -10.62
CA THR A 7 -1.17 6.20 -9.34
C THR A 7 0.07 5.85 -8.51
N ILE A 8 0.61 4.63 -8.64
CA ILE A 8 1.71 4.13 -7.81
C ILE A 8 3.09 4.23 -8.47
N CYS A 9 3.20 4.19 -9.80
CA CYS A 9 4.51 4.18 -10.46
C CYS A 9 4.62 5.04 -11.73
N GLY A 10 3.58 5.78 -12.10
CA GLY A 10 3.62 6.71 -13.23
C GLY A 10 3.65 6.06 -14.63
N ALA A 11 3.64 4.73 -14.74
CA ALA A 11 3.59 4.03 -16.04
C ALA A 11 2.18 4.07 -16.65
N PRO A 12 2.01 3.89 -17.98
CA PRO A 12 0.70 3.77 -18.62
C PRO A 12 -0.19 2.71 -17.94
N ALA A 13 -1.46 3.02 -17.74
CA ALA A 13 -2.35 2.27 -16.87
C ALA A 13 -3.81 2.29 -17.30
N GLY A 14 -4.57 1.30 -16.81
CA GLY A 14 -6.02 1.24 -16.91
C GLY A 14 -6.69 1.73 -15.62
N PHE A 15 -7.88 2.31 -15.74
CA PHE A 15 -8.66 2.78 -14.60
C PHE A 15 -9.09 1.64 -13.67
N CYS A 16 -9.16 1.94 -12.37
CA CYS A 16 -9.82 1.09 -11.40
C CYS A 16 -11.27 0.83 -11.82
N ALA A 17 -11.63 -0.45 -11.98
CA ALA A 17 -12.93 -0.88 -12.49
C ALA A 17 -14.12 -0.36 -11.67
N ARG A 18 -13.90 -0.03 -10.39
CA ARG A 18 -14.95 0.44 -9.48
C ARG A 18 -15.17 1.95 -9.52
N CYS A 19 -14.11 2.73 -9.27
CA CYS A 19 -14.21 4.17 -9.06
C CYS A 19 -13.86 5.01 -10.28
N LYS A 20 -13.07 4.47 -11.23
CA LYS A 20 -12.50 5.19 -12.37
C LYS A 20 -11.80 6.52 -12.03
N SER A 21 -11.33 6.66 -10.79
CA SER A 21 -10.69 7.89 -10.27
C SER A 21 -9.19 7.69 -9.94
N ALA A 22 -8.69 6.47 -10.15
CA ALA A 22 -7.28 6.11 -10.11
C ALA A 22 -7.02 5.07 -11.19
N ALA A 23 -5.76 4.96 -11.64
CA ALA A 23 -5.34 3.99 -12.64
C ALA A 23 -4.14 3.18 -12.14
N TYR A 24 -4.08 1.90 -12.52
CA TYR A 24 -2.98 1.01 -12.16
C TYR A 24 -2.50 0.22 -13.37
N CYS A 25 -1.17 0.09 -13.51
CA CYS A 25 -0.57 -0.69 -14.60
C CYS A 25 -0.58 -2.20 -14.32
N SER A 26 -0.81 -2.61 -13.06
CA SER A 26 -0.81 -4.02 -12.65
C SER A 26 -1.57 -4.23 -11.33
N LEU A 27 -1.86 -5.49 -11.00
CA LEU A 27 -2.49 -5.88 -9.74
C LEU A 27 -1.62 -5.52 -8.53
N GLU A 28 -0.30 -5.57 -8.66
CA GLU A 28 0.66 -5.29 -7.58
C GLU A 28 0.66 -3.80 -7.24
N CYS A 29 0.55 -2.93 -8.24
CA CYS A 29 0.32 -1.50 -8.03
C CYS A 29 -1.04 -1.24 -7.38
N GLN A 30 -2.11 -1.88 -7.85
CA GLN A 30 -3.43 -1.75 -7.22
C GLN A 30 -3.43 -2.24 -5.76
N HIS A 31 -2.76 -3.35 -5.49
CA HIS A 31 -2.67 -3.95 -4.16
C HIS A 31 -1.89 -3.06 -3.19
N THR A 32 -0.78 -2.48 -3.67
CA THR A 32 0.01 -1.49 -2.92
C THR A 32 -0.86 -0.33 -2.42
N ASP A 33 -1.79 0.15 -3.25
CA ASP A 33 -2.66 1.28 -2.91
C ASP A 33 -3.93 0.87 -2.14
N TRP A 34 -4.29 -0.42 -2.14
CA TRP A 34 -5.64 -0.87 -1.80
C TRP A 34 -6.12 -0.44 -0.41
N GLU A 35 -5.27 -0.57 0.60
CA GLU A 35 -5.59 -0.28 2.00
C GLU A 35 -6.06 1.16 2.20
N VAL A 36 -5.41 2.12 1.52
CA VAL A 36 -5.81 3.53 1.56
C VAL A 36 -6.90 3.83 0.53
N HIS A 37 -6.74 3.34 -0.70
CA HIS A 37 -7.65 3.56 -1.81
C HIS A 37 -9.09 3.19 -1.46
N ARG A 38 -9.31 2.03 -0.83
CA ARG A 38 -10.64 1.51 -0.47
C ARG A 38 -11.43 2.43 0.46
N LEU A 39 -10.76 3.31 1.22
CA LEU A 39 -11.41 4.27 2.13
C LEU A 39 -12.29 5.27 1.38
N LEU A 40 -11.93 5.61 0.13
CA LEU A 40 -12.66 6.56 -0.71
C LEU A 40 -13.15 5.96 -2.03
N CYS A 41 -12.61 4.82 -2.49
CA CYS A 41 -12.95 4.17 -3.76
C CYS A 41 -14.46 3.98 -3.96
N LYS A 42 -15.17 3.42 -2.97
CA LYS A 42 -16.62 3.22 -3.07
C LYS A 42 -17.36 4.53 -3.29
N LYS A 43 -16.89 5.64 -2.71
CA LYS A 43 -17.55 6.94 -2.81
C LYS A 43 -17.55 7.41 -4.26
N TYR A 44 -16.45 7.25 -4.98
CA TYR A 44 -16.33 7.60 -6.40
C TYR A 44 -17.03 6.64 -7.38
N SER A 45 -17.55 5.49 -6.94
CA SER A 45 -18.14 4.52 -7.88
C SER A 45 -19.43 5.03 -8.51
N HIS A 46 -19.67 4.72 -9.80
CA HIS A 46 -20.89 5.12 -10.51
C HIS A 46 -22.20 4.62 -9.86
N LYS A 47 -22.12 3.57 -9.02
CA LYS A 47 -23.24 3.02 -8.23
C LYS A 47 -23.37 3.68 -6.84
N ALA A 48 -22.50 4.62 -6.49
CA ALA A 48 -22.67 5.45 -5.32
C ALA A 48 -23.68 6.56 -5.64
N ASP A 49 -24.94 6.14 -5.79
CA ASP A 49 -26.08 7.04 -5.92
C ASP A 49 -26.05 8.12 -4.81
N ALA A 50 -26.51 9.32 -5.19
CA ALA A 50 -26.63 10.57 -4.43
C ALA A 50 -25.37 11.44 -4.14
N ASN A 51 -24.17 10.90 -3.89
CA ASN A 51 -23.04 11.75 -3.45
C ASN A 51 -22.45 12.68 -4.53
N PHE A 52 -22.50 12.24 -5.80
CA PHE A 52 -21.94 12.97 -6.95
C PHE A 52 -23.02 13.66 -7.80
N GLN A 53 -24.28 13.21 -7.74
CA GLN A 53 -25.36 13.74 -8.59
C GLN A 53 -25.87 15.11 -8.14
N CYS A 54 -25.69 15.49 -6.87
CA CYS A 54 -26.13 16.80 -6.37
C CYS A 54 -24.93 17.70 -6.03
N ARG A 55 -24.12 18.04 -7.05
CA ARG A 55 -23.19 19.17 -6.91
C ARG A 55 -24.04 20.40 -6.50
N PRO A 56 -23.83 21.01 -5.32
CA PRO A 56 -24.76 22.02 -4.81
C PRO A 56 -24.88 23.26 -5.70
N SER A 57 -23.80 23.65 -6.38
CA SER A 57 -23.81 24.68 -7.41
C SER A 57 -22.62 24.52 -8.36
N PRO A 58 -22.61 25.18 -9.54
CA PRO A 58 -21.46 25.18 -10.45
C PRO A 58 -20.15 25.70 -9.83
N ARG A 59 -20.22 26.40 -8.69
CA ARG A 59 -19.05 26.91 -7.95
C ARG A 59 -18.51 25.92 -6.92
N HIS A 60 -19.27 24.88 -6.60
CA HIS A 60 -18.81 23.87 -5.66
C HIS A 60 -17.75 22.98 -6.29
N ARG A 61 -16.76 22.62 -5.49
CA ARG A 61 -15.70 21.67 -5.85
C ARG A 61 -15.60 20.58 -4.81
N LEU A 62 -15.31 19.38 -5.28
CA LEU A 62 -15.10 18.23 -4.42
C LEU A 62 -13.70 18.31 -3.79
N VAL A 63 -13.62 18.04 -2.48
CA VAL A 63 -12.37 18.05 -1.71
C VAL A 63 -12.27 16.83 -0.81
N ILE A 64 -11.04 16.47 -0.44
CA ILE A 64 -10.81 15.43 0.57
C ILE A 64 -10.64 16.11 1.91
N PHE A 65 -11.39 15.64 2.91
CA PHE A 65 -11.36 16.13 4.27
C PHE A 65 -10.88 15.04 5.21
N PHE A 66 -9.85 15.37 5.97
CA PHE A 66 -9.27 14.59 7.06
C PHE A 66 -9.73 15.19 8.39
N PRO A 67 -10.86 14.72 8.96
CA PRO A 67 -11.41 15.30 10.17
C PRO A 67 -10.52 15.08 11.38
N MET A 68 -10.44 16.11 12.21
CA MET A 68 -10.01 16.01 13.60
C MET A 68 -11.27 15.80 14.45
N LYS A 69 -11.42 14.63 15.08
CA LYS A 69 -12.44 14.44 16.11
C LYS A 69 -11.79 14.60 17.48
N PRO A 70 -12.35 15.41 18.38
CA PRO A 70 -11.97 15.33 19.79
C PRO A 70 -12.35 13.93 20.30
N LYS A 71 -11.48 13.31 21.09
CA LYS A 71 -11.85 12.11 21.84
C LYS A 71 -12.99 12.48 22.77
N ASP A 72 -14.17 11.91 22.57
CA ASP A 72 -15.29 12.05 23.51
C ASP A 72 -14.99 11.13 24.72
N PRO A 73 -14.65 11.67 25.90
CA PRO A 73 -14.29 10.86 27.05
C PRO A 73 -15.47 10.02 27.58
N THR A 74 -16.70 10.32 27.16
CA THR A 74 -17.92 9.63 27.60
C THR A 74 -18.36 8.51 26.66
N LYS A 75 -17.78 8.43 25.46
CA LYS A 75 -18.06 7.36 24.48
C LYS A 75 -16.91 6.39 24.43
N GLN A 76 -17.10 5.22 25.04
CA GLN A 76 -16.35 4.01 24.71
C GLN A 76 -16.73 3.57 23.28
N SER A 77 -16.30 4.29 22.25
CA SER A 77 -16.56 3.87 20.87
C SER A 77 -15.44 4.28 19.92
N SER A 78 -14.46 3.39 19.80
CA SER A 78 -14.13 2.55 18.63
C SER A 78 -14.46 2.97 17.18
N SER A 79 -15.10 4.10 16.90
CA SER A 79 -15.36 4.51 15.51
C SER A 79 -14.10 5.16 14.93
N VAL A 80 -13.33 4.41 14.14
CA VAL A 80 -12.16 4.93 13.40
C VAL A 80 -12.61 6.13 12.56
N THR A 81 -12.04 7.28 12.85
CA THR A 81 -12.25 8.50 12.06
C THR A 81 -11.63 8.29 10.68
N LYS A 82 -12.41 8.40 9.60
CA LYS A 82 -11.95 8.12 8.23
C LYS A 82 -11.97 9.37 7.36
N PRO A 83 -11.13 9.46 6.32
CA PRO A 83 -11.21 10.55 5.34
C PRO A 83 -12.57 10.55 4.62
N THR A 84 -13.03 11.74 4.26
CA THR A 84 -14.32 11.95 3.61
C THR A 84 -14.21 12.88 2.42
N LEU A 85 -15.15 12.77 1.48
CA LEU A 85 -15.32 13.72 0.40
C LEU A 85 -16.33 14.78 0.83
N ARG A 86 -16.06 16.05 0.54
CA ARG A 86 -16.94 17.17 0.86
C ARG A 86 -17.06 18.10 -0.35
N TRP A 87 -18.25 18.67 -0.53
CA TRP A 87 -18.43 19.80 -1.43
C TRP A 87 -18.12 21.08 -0.67
N ILE A 88 -17.28 21.94 -1.25
CA ILE A 88 -17.04 23.29 -0.75
C ILE A 88 -17.35 24.30 -1.84
N ASP A 89 -17.85 25.47 -1.46
CA ASP A 89 -18.02 26.58 -2.40
C ASP A 89 -16.66 27.19 -2.75
N THR A 90 -16.59 27.86 -3.90
CA THR A 90 -15.42 28.62 -4.31
C THR A 90 -15.77 30.10 -4.50
N LYS A 91 -14.91 30.97 -3.98
CA LYS A 91 -15.01 32.43 -4.13
C LYS A 91 -14.14 32.87 -5.30
N VAL A 92 -14.72 33.69 -6.18
CA VAL A 92 -14.04 34.30 -7.31
C VAL A 92 -13.45 35.62 -6.85
N VAL A 93 -12.16 35.80 -7.06
CA VAL A 93 -11.44 37.03 -6.77
C VAL A 93 -10.80 37.51 -8.06
N LYS A 94 -11.17 38.72 -8.51
CA LYS A 94 -10.56 39.36 -9.67
C LYS A 94 -9.20 39.93 -9.28
N ARG A 95 -8.15 39.54 -10.01
CA ARG A 95 -6.79 40.08 -9.91
C ARG A 95 -6.36 40.62 -11.28
N GLN A 96 -5.22 41.31 -11.33
CA GLN A 96 -4.68 41.88 -12.57
C GLN A 96 -4.52 40.84 -13.69
N LEU A 97 -4.20 39.59 -13.35
CA LEU A 97 -3.95 38.48 -14.29
C LEU A 97 -5.19 37.61 -14.57
N GLY A 98 -6.36 37.95 -14.02
CA GLY A 98 -7.60 37.21 -14.25
C GLY A 98 -8.38 36.85 -12.98
N GLU A 99 -9.31 35.92 -13.12
CA GLU A 99 -10.17 35.44 -12.04
C GLU A 99 -9.54 34.25 -11.31
N TYR A 100 -9.41 34.36 -9.99
CA TYR A 100 -8.87 33.32 -9.13
C TYR A 100 -9.96 32.72 -8.27
N PHE A 101 -10.00 31.39 -8.21
CA PHE A 101 -10.95 30.63 -7.42
C PHE A 101 -10.27 30.20 -6.10
N TYR A 102 -10.89 30.59 -4.99
CA TYR A 102 -10.44 30.26 -3.65
C TYR A 102 -11.47 29.38 -2.93
N PRO A 103 -11.04 28.25 -2.35
CA PRO A 103 -11.94 27.37 -1.60
C PRO A 103 -12.46 28.05 -0.33
N ASP A 104 -13.76 27.97 -0.06
CA ASP A 104 -14.32 28.38 1.24
C ASP A 104 -14.14 27.24 2.25
N LEU A 105 -13.06 27.35 3.03
CA LEU A 105 -12.65 26.32 3.99
C LEU A 105 -13.15 26.58 5.40
N GLY A 106 -13.85 27.69 5.66
CA GLY A 106 -14.16 28.15 7.02
C GLY A 106 -14.97 27.13 7.83
N LYS A 107 -15.83 26.34 7.17
CA LYS A 107 -16.64 25.29 7.82
C LYS A 107 -15.86 24.00 8.11
N LEU A 108 -14.77 23.74 7.40
CA LEU A 108 -13.98 22.52 7.54
C LEU A 108 -12.73 22.73 8.39
N LEU A 109 -12.14 23.93 8.33
CA LEU A 109 -10.96 24.34 9.08
C LEU A 109 -11.35 25.28 10.23
N SER A 110 -12.27 24.82 11.08
CA SER A 110 -12.73 25.52 12.28
C SER A 110 -12.47 24.72 13.55
N ILE A 111 -12.13 25.40 14.64
CA ILE A 111 -12.03 24.83 15.98
C ILE A 111 -13.09 25.46 16.86
N ALA A 112 -13.98 24.66 17.46
CA ALA A 112 -15.15 25.16 18.19
C ALA A 112 -14.77 26.09 19.36
N GLU A 113 -13.64 25.85 19.99
CA GLU A 113 -13.15 26.62 21.15
C GLU A 113 -12.32 27.86 20.76
N TYR A 114 -12.08 28.08 19.46
CA TYR A 114 -11.25 29.17 18.98
C TYR A 114 -12.08 30.30 18.36
N ASN A 115 -12.15 31.42 19.09
CA ASN A 115 -12.91 32.61 18.67
C ASN A 115 -12.08 33.61 17.83
N GLY A 116 -10.82 33.30 17.52
CA GLY A 116 -9.93 34.15 16.73
C GLY A 116 -10.09 33.98 15.21
N VAL A 117 -9.42 34.85 14.44
CA VAL A 117 -9.36 34.72 12.98
C VAL A 117 -8.44 33.58 12.59
N ILE A 118 -9.00 32.50 12.04
CA ILE A 118 -8.23 31.36 11.54
C ILE A 118 -7.65 31.70 10.17
N ARG A 119 -6.33 31.59 10.04
CA ARG A 119 -5.60 31.68 8.77
C ARG A 119 -4.98 30.31 8.46
N PRO A 120 -5.59 29.51 7.58
CA PRO A 120 -5.02 28.21 7.20
C PRO A 120 -3.64 28.37 6.56
N LEU A 121 -2.74 27.46 6.91
CA LEU A 121 -1.48 27.27 6.22
C LEU A 121 -1.72 26.40 4.97
N LEU A 122 -0.91 26.65 3.94
CA LEU A 122 -0.99 25.96 2.66
C LEU A 122 0.34 25.28 2.35
N LYS A 123 0.28 24.00 2.01
CA LYS A 123 1.37 23.25 1.37
C LYS A 123 0.93 22.86 -0.03
N ARG A 124 1.78 23.14 -1.02
CA ARG A 124 1.50 22.85 -2.42
C ARG A 124 2.31 21.65 -2.87
N VAL A 125 1.66 20.73 -3.59
CA VAL A 125 2.26 19.51 -4.14
C VAL A 125 2.12 19.54 -5.66
N ARG A 126 3.25 19.45 -6.35
CA ARG A 126 3.37 19.58 -7.81
C ARG A 126 3.91 18.34 -8.50
N GLY A 127 4.36 17.37 -7.73
CA GLY A 127 4.89 16.10 -8.20
C GLY A 127 4.92 15.09 -7.07
N ASN A 128 5.25 13.86 -7.43
CA ASN A 128 5.44 12.76 -6.51
C ASN A 128 6.61 11.89 -6.99
N ALA A 129 7.83 12.29 -6.61
CA ALA A 129 9.07 11.60 -6.98
C ALA A 129 9.10 10.13 -6.50
N LEU A 130 8.46 9.83 -5.36
CA LEU A 130 8.34 8.46 -4.83
C LEU A 130 7.60 7.53 -5.80
N ARG A 131 6.65 8.10 -6.57
CA ARG A 131 5.83 7.37 -7.54
C ARG A 131 6.31 7.54 -8.98
N GLY A 132 7.52 8.07 -9.18
CA GLY A 132 8.12 8.28 -10.50
C GLY A 132 7.52 9.44 -11.30
N ARG A 133 6.75 10.33 -10.64
CA ARG A 133 6.16 11.52 -11.27
C ARG A 133 6.91 12.76 -10.80
N GLU A 134 7.91 13.21 -11.55
CA GLU A 134 8.63 14.45 -11.21
C GLU A 134 7.73 15.69 -11.20
N THR A 135 6.72 15.68 -12.07
CA THR A 135 5.66 16.68 -12.13
C THR A 135 4.32 15.98 -12.34
N ASN A 136 3.29 16.55 -11.75
CA ASN A 136 1.90 16.18 -11.98
C ASN A 136 1.29 17.11 -13.03
N THR A 137 0.25 16.66 -13.72
CA THR A 137 -0.57 17.51 -14.60
C THR A 137 -1.22 18.64 -13.80
N ASP A 138 -1.67 18.32 -12.59
CA ASP A 138 -2.43 19.21 -11.71
C ASP A 138 -1.75 19.38 -10.36
N THR A 139 -1.98 20.53 -9.75
CA THR A 139 -1.43 20.88 -8.45
C THR A 139 -2.39 20.53 -7.34
N ILE A 140 -1.87 19.99 -6.25
CA ILE A 140 -2.64 19.70 -5.05
C ILE A 140 -2.28 20.74 -3.98
N ASP A 141 -3.29 21.32 -3.36
CA ASP A 141 -3.16 22.25 -2.25
C ASP A 141 -3.65 21.54 -0.97
N ILE A 142 -2.76 21.37 0.00
CA ILE A 142 -3.02 20.78 1.32
C ILE A 142 -3.13 21.92 2.34
N TRP A 143 -4.34 22.13 2.84
CA TRP A 143 -4.67 23.16 3.81
C TRP A 143 -4.74 22.59 5.21
N HIS A 144 -4.05 23.23 6.15
CA HIS A 144 -4.01 22.80 7.54
C HIS A 144 -3.98 23.99 8.50
N LEU A 145 -4.20 23.72 9.78
CA LEU A 145 -4.11 24.71 10.84
C LEU A 145 -2.68 24.79 11.40
N ASP A 146 -2.35 25.94 11.98
CA ASP A 146 -1.13 26.12 12.76
C ASP A 146 -1.42 25.76 14.24
N PRO A 147 -0.93 24.61 14.73
CA PRO A 147 -1.19 24.17 16.11
C PRO A 147 -0.48 25.04 17.15
N ASP A 148 0.56 25.81 16.78
CA ASP A 148 1.28 26.68 17.72
C ASP A 148 0.49 27.96 18.02
N ILE A 149 -0.39 28.36 17.09
CA ILE A 149 -1.23 29.55 17.21
C ILE A 149 -2.64 29.19 17.70
N ILE A 150 -3.19 28.07 17.24
CA ILE A 150 -4.59 27.71 17.47
C ILE A 150 -4.70 26.69 18.62
N LYS A 151 -5.26 27.15 19.75
CA LYS A 151 -5.56 26.29 20.91
C LYS A 151 -6.69 25.30 20.60
N GLY A 152 -6.70 24.16 21.30
CA GLY A 152 -7.73 23.11 21.14
C GLY A 152 -7.52 22.19 19.94
N VAL A 153 -6.39 22.32 19.23
CA VAL A 153 -6.00 21.45 18.13
C VAL A 153 -5.41 20.14 18.68
N VAL A 154 -6.00 19.01 18.32
CA VAL A 154 -5.55 17.66 18.68
C VAL A 154 -5.04 16.88 17.46
N ASP A 155 -4.45 15.72 17.70
CA ASP A 155 -3.93 14.86 16.63
C ASP A 155 -5.02 14.46 15.63
N ASN A 156 -4.65 14.42 14.35
CA ASN A 156 -5.58 14.03 13.30
C ASN A 156 -5.76 12.52 13.29
N GLU A 157 -6.77 12.03 14.01
CA GLU A 157 -7.08 10.59 14.08
C GLU A 157 -7.41 9.96 12.71
N SER A 158 -7.82 10.76 11.72
CA SER A 158 -8.06 10.22 10.36
C SER A 158 -6.78 9.89 9.60
N LEU A 159 -5.64 10.44 10.03
CA LEU A 159 -4.31 10.13 9.51
C LEU A 159 -3.57 9.15 10.42
N HIS A 160 -3.70 9.29 11.74
CA HIS A 160 -2.89 8.56 12.72
C HIS A 160 -3.64 7.44 13.47
N GLY A 161 -4.96 7.33 13.31
CA GLY A 161 -5.76 6.27 13.93
C GLY A 161 -5.39 4.89 13.40
N SER A 162 -5.81 3.82 14.08
CA SER A 162 -5.52 2.44 13.66
C SER A 162 -6.68 1.82 12.86
N PRO A 163 -6.46 1.26 11.65
CA PRO A 163 -5.22 1.31 10.87
C PRO A 163 -4.97 2.71 10.27
N SER A 164 -3.71 3.14 10.26
CA SER A 164 -3.32 4.49 9.81
C SER A 164 -3.17 4.53 8.30
N PRO A 165 -3.78 5.51 7.59
CA PRO A 165 -3.47 5.76 6.18
C PRO A 165 -2.04 6.20 5.91
N LEU A 166 -1.29 6.58 6.96
CA LEU A 166 0.14 6.89 6.90
C LEU A 166 1.01 5.74 7.44
N GLY A 167 0.42 4.59 7.79
CA GLY A 167 1.13 3.46 8.38
C GLY A 167 2.23 2.89 7.48
N ASP A 168 2.13 3.10 6.16
CA ASP A 168 3.13 2.70 5.16
C ASP A 168 4.20 3.75 4.86
N THR A 169 4.18 4.87 5.58
CA THR A 169 5.08 6.01 5.35
C THR A 169 6.18 6.08 6.42
N TRP A 170 6.98 7.14 6.39
CA TRP A 170 8.00 7.36 7.42
C TRP A 170 7.39 7.99 8.69
N ALA A 171 6.30 8.74 8.54
CA ALA A 171 5.41 9.25 9.59
C ALA A 171 6.08 9.96 10.79
N GLU A 172 7.16 10.73 10.56
CA GLU A 172 7.80 11.53 11.64
C GLU A 172 6.91 12.68 12.14
N THR A 173 6.08 13.26 11.27
CA THR A 173 5.24 14.40 11.63
C THR A 173 3.88 13.94 12.12
N VAL A 174 3.59 14.20 13.39
CA VAL A 174 2.23 14.05 13.94
C VAL A 174 1.39 15.25 13.51
N TRP A 175 0.73 15.11 12.36
CA TRP A 175 -0.24 16.07 11.88
C TRP A 175 -1.41 16.25 12.86
N LYS A 176 -1.63 17.50 13.27
CA LYS A 176 -2.73 17.91 14.14
C LYS A 176 -3.76 18.75 13.38
N GLY A 177 -4.97 18.82 13.89
CA GLY A 177 -6.01 19.65 13.30
C GLY A 177 -6.71 19.01 12.11
N PRO A 178 -7.85 19.56 11.69
CA PRO A 178 -8.48 19.18 10.44
C PRO A 178 -7.56 19.55 9.26
N ILE A 179 -7.54 18.69 8.23
CA ILE A 179 -6.80 18.93 6.99
C ILE A 179 -7.76 18.81 5.80
N VAL A 180 -7.64 19.74 4.85
CA VAL A 180 -8.42 19.73 3.60
C VAL A 180 -7.48 19.70 2.41
N VAL A 181 -7.74 18.82 1.46
CA VAL A 181 -7.00 18.72 0.20
C VAL A 181 -7.88 19.18 -0.94
N THR A 182 -7.37 20.13 -1.73
CA THR A 182 -8.02 20.69 -2.92
C THR A 182 -7.12 20.50 -4.14
N MET A 183 -7.70 20.47 -5.35
CA MET A 183 -6.93 20.31 -6.60
C MET A 183 -7.11 21.53 -7.50
N ARG A 184 -6.03 21.95 -8.17
CA ARG A 184 -6.00 23.06 -9.13
C ARG A 184 -5.63 22.55 -10.51
N GLU A 185 -6.23 23.15 -11.52
CA GLU A 185 -5.95 22.82 -12.91
C GLU A 185 -4.55 23.32 -13.31
N GLY A 186 -3.70 22.41 -13.76
CA GLY A 186 -2.33 22.71 -14.18
C GLY A 186 -1.28 22.68 -13.06
N ASN A 187 -0.02 22.94 -13.43
CA ASN A 187 1.14 22.86 -12.55
C ASN A 187 1.95 24.17 -12.41
N GLY A 188 1.30 25.31 -12.70
CA GLY A 188 1.91 26.64 -12.61
C GLY A 188 2.07 27.19 -11.19
N TYR A 189 2.60 28.41 -11.09
CA TYR A 189 2.70 29.15 -9.83
C TYR A 189 1.40 29.86 -9.45
N ASP A 190 0.78 30.51 -10.43
CA ASP A 190 -0.45 31.26 -10.26
C ASP A 190 -1.59 30.58 -11.01
N LEU A 191 -2.14 29.51 -10.41
CA LEU A 191 -3.20 28.71 -11.01
C LEU A 191 -4.59 29.25 -10.65
N PRO A 192 -5.37 29.73 -11.63
CA PRO A 192 -6.64 30.39 -11.37
C PRO A 192 -7.74 29.41 -10.95
N LEU A 193 -7.77 28.21 -11.52
CA LEU A 193 -8.92 27.30 -11.45
C LEU A 193 -8.74 26.19 -10.40
N VAL A 194 -9.79 25.98 -9.60
CA VAL A 194 -9.95 24.82 -8.71
C VAL A 194 -10.85 23.80 -9.40
N LYS A 195 -10.51 22.52 -9.33
CA LYS A 195 -11.30 21.41 -9.85
C LYS A 195 -11.58 20.35 -8.79
N ASP A 196 -12.44 19.40 -9.13
CA ASP A 196 -12.77 18.29 -8.23
C ASP A 196 -11.53 17.42 -8.02
N VAL A 197 -11.22 17.10 -6.76
CA VAL A 197 -10.17 16.13 -6.41
C VAL A 197 -10.50 14.73 -6.94
N ASP A 198 -9.45 13.95 -7.17
CA ASP A 198 -9.54 12.52 -7.54
C ASP A 198 -8.76 11.65 -6.53
N LEU A 199 -8.67 10.34 -6.80
CA LEU A 199 -7.93 9.42 -5.94
C LEU A 199 -6.42 9.44 -6.19
N VAL A 200 -5.95 10.04 -7.27
CA VAL A 200 -4.51 10.33 -7.46
C VAL A 200 -4.08 11.40 -6.47
N ALA A 201 -4.85 12.50 -6.39
CA ALA A 201 -4.65 13.58 -5.43
C ALA A 201 -4.72 13.09 -3.98
N TYR A 202 -5.58 12.10 -3.70
CA TYR A 202 -5.63 11.46 -2.40
C TYR A 202 -4.32 10.74 -2.04
N ARG A 203 -3.80 9.88 -2.93
CA ARG A 203 -2.54 9.17 -2.69
C ARG A 203 -1.37 10.14 -2.57
N ASP A 204 -1.30 11.14 -3.44
CA ASP A 204 -0.23 12.16 -3.43
C ASP A 204 -0.27 12.99 -2.14
N ALA A 205 -1.46 13.32 -1.62
CA ALA A 205 -1.58 13.98 -0.33
C ALA A 205 -1.10 13.09 0.83
N LEU A 206 -1.43 11.79 0.83
CA LEU A 206 -0.94 10.85 1.84
C LEU A 206 0.58 10.69 1.77
N ASP A 207 1.14 10.55 0.58
CA ASP A 207 2.59 10.50 0.40
C ASP A 207 3.25 11.80 0.87
N PHE A 208 2.68 12.96 0.53
CA PHE A 208 3.21 14.23 0.99
C PHE A 208 3.25 14.29 2.52
N LEU A 209 2.10 14.03 3.17
CA LEU A 209 1.93 14.11 4.62
C LEU A 209 2.79 13.08 5.35
N GLY A 210 2.85 11.85 4.86
CA GLY A 210 3.54 10.74 5.50
C GLY A 210 5.07 10.77 5.36
N TYR A 211 5.59 11.49 4.38
CA TYR A 211 7.02 11.73 4.23
C TYR A 211 7.42 13.19 4.50
N TYR A 212 6.55 13.96 5.15
CA TYR A 212 6.86 15.32 5.58
C TYR A 212 7.69 15.33 6.84
N ARG A 213 8.73 16.18 6.84
CA ARG A 213 9.55 16.49 8.01
C ARG A 213 9.59 17.99 8.25
N ALA A 214 9.29 18.40 9.48
CA ALA A 214 9.31 19.80 9.87
C ALA A 214 10.69 20.44 9.58
N GLY A 215 10.69 21.63 8.98
CA GLY A 215 11.90 22.34 8.56
C GLY A 215 12.58 21.79 7.29
N GLN A 216 12.23 20.60 6.81
CA GLN A 216 12.83 19.99 5.61
C GLN A 216 11.85 19.85 4.44
N GLY A 217 10.54 19.79 4.71
CA GLY A 217 9.53 19.54 3.69
C GLY A 217 9.27 18.05 3.49
N SER A 218 8.55 17.70 2.41
CA SER A 218 8.25 16.30 2.07
C SER A 218 9.27 15.73 1.08
N VAL A 219 9.64 14.46 1.24
CA VAL A 219 10.60 13.80 0.35
C VAL A 219 10.12 13.67 -1.10
N ILE A 220 8.81 13.84 -1.34
CA ILE A 220 8.23 13.58 -2.66
C ILE A 220 8.22 14.80 -3.58
N ASP A 221 8.42 16.01 -3.04
CA ASP A 221 8.24 17.26 -3.81
C ASP A 221 9.17 18.42 -3.39
N ASP A 222 9.29 19.39 -4.28
CA ASP A 222 9.95 20.70 -4.13
C ASP A 222 11.35 20.68 -3.49
N PHE A 223 11.58 21.43 -2.40
CA PHE A 223 12.87 21.47 -1.70
C PHE A 223 13.13 20.19 -0.90
N GLY A 224 12.08 19.55 -0.37
CA GLY A 224 12.23 18.38 0.48
C GLY A 224 12.83 17.18 -0.26
N LYS A 225 12.47 16.98 -1.53
CA LYS A 225 13.06 15.91 -2.36
C LYS A 225 14.56 16.06 -2.63
N LYS A 226 15.13 17.26 -2.45
CA LYS A 226 16.55 17.54 -2.68
C LYS A 226 17.44 17.23 -1.48
N THR A 227 16.86 16.91 -0.33
CA THR A 227 17.61 16.59 0.88
C THR A 227 18.32 15.24 0.76
N TYR A 228 19.47 15.07 1.42
CA TYR A 228 20.17 13.77 1.48
C TYR A 228 19.26 12.66 2.04
N PHE A 229 18.44 13.00 3.03
CA PHE A 229 17.45 12.09 3.58
C PHE A 229 16.44 11.62 2.52
N ALA A 230 15.88 12.55 1.73
CA ALA A 230 14.95 12.20 0.67
C ALA A 230 15.60 11.30 -0.40
N GLN A 231 16.83 11.59 -0.81
CA GLN A 231 17.56 10.75 -1.78
C GLN A 231 17.70 9.30 -1.28
N ARG A 232 18.03 9.10 0.00
CA ARG A 232 18.11 7.77 0.60
C ARG A 232 16.75 7.07 0.64
N ILE A 233 15.68 7.78 0.99
CA ILE A 233 14.32 7.21 0.99
C ILE A 233 13.88 6.83 -0.43
N LEU A 234 14.13 7.69 -1.41
CA LEU A 234 13.78 7.42 -2.81
C LEU A 234 14.55 6.22 -3.37
N GLN A 235 15.84 6.09 -3.07
CA GLN A 235 16.63 4.91 -3.45
C GLN A 235 16.07 3.60 -2.87
N LEU A 236 15.52 3.64 -1.65
CA LEU A 236 14.99 2.45 -0.98
C LEU A 236 13.55 2.12 -1.41
N ARG A 237 12.71 3.14 -1.62
CA ARG A 237 11.25 2.98 -1.75
C ARG A 237 10.68 3.28 -3.12
N ALA A 238 11.36 4.05 -3.96
CA ALA A 238 10.89 4.34 -5.31
C ALA A 238 11.15 3.17 -6.25
N GLY A 239 10.35 3.07 -7.31
CA GLY A 239 10.47 2.02 -8.32
C GLY A 239 9.91 0.68 -7.87
N LYS A 240 10.37 -0.38 -8.55
CA LYS A 240 9.85 -1.73 -8.39
C LYS A 240 10.99 -2.73 -8.16
N MET A 241 10.62 -3.91 -7.69
CA MET A 241 11.45 -5.09 -7.52
C MET A 241 10.72 -6.31 -8.07
N MET A 242 11.44 -7.38 -8.38
CA MET A 242 10.80 -8.62 -8.79
C MET A 242 10.20 -9.37 -7.60
N GLY A 243 9.03 -9.95 -7.83
CA GLY A 243 8.36 -10.88 -6.94
C GLY A 243 7.69 -11.98 -7.74
N TRP A 244 7.01 -12.89 -7.04
CA TRP A 244 6.28 -13.99 -7.66
C TRP A 244 4.81 -13.94 -7.26
N ARG A 245 3.93 -13.95 -8.27
CA ARG A 245 2.54 -14.28 -8.06
C ARG A 245 2.38 -15.79 -8.19
N LEU A 246 1.96 -16.43 -7.10
CA LEU A 246 1.64 -17.84 -7.07
C LEU A 246 0.13 -17.98 -7.22
N ASN A 247 -0.32 -18.43 -8.39
CA ASN A 247 -1.72 -18.46 -8.78
C ASN A 247 -2.42 -19.72 -8.26
N CYS A 248 -3.62 -19.58 -7.69
CA CYS A 248 -4.50 -20.72 -7.46
C CYS A 248 -5.08 -21.24 -8.79
N GLU A 249 -5.62 -22.46 -8.79
CA GLU A 249 -6.14 -23.11 -10.00
C GLU A 249 -7.15 -22.25 -10.77
N ALA A 250 -8.10 -21.61 -10.06
CA ALA A 250 -9.06 -20.70 -10.69
C ALA A 250 -8.40 -19.55 -11.44
N ASP A 251 -7.39 -18.89 -10.85
CA ASP A 251 -6.71 -17.76 -11.48
C ASP A 251 -5.84 -18.20 -12.66
N GLN A 252 -5.26 -19.41 -12.61
CA GLN A 252 -4.54 -19.99 -13.75
C GLN A 252 -5.46 -20.18 -14.95
N VAL A 253 -6.66 -20.75 -14.73
CA VAL A 253 -7.65 -20.98 -15.79
C VAL A 253 -8.24 -19.66 -16.31
N ASP A 254 -8.67 -18.77 -15.42
CA ASP A 254 -9.31 -17.49 -15.78
C ASP A 254 -8.37 -16.57 -16.58
N ARG A 255 -7.07 -16.57 -16.23
CA ARG A 255 -6.08 -15.67 -16.85
C ARG A 255 -5.22 -16.34 -17.93
N GLY A 256 -5.29 -17.66 -18.08
CA GLY A 256 -4.37 -18.42 -18.93
C GLY A 256 -2.92 -18.31 -18.46
N GLU A 257 -2.70 -18.24 -17.15
CA GLU A 257 -1.39 -18.01 -16.53
C GLU A 257 -0.84 -19.27 -15.85
N LEU A 258 0.49 -19.35 -15.73
CA LEU A 258 1.16 -20.42 -14.99
C LEU A 258 0.91 -20.31 -13.47
N ALA A 259 1.18 -21.41 -12.76
CA ALA A 259 1.10 -21.47 -11.30
C ALA A 259 2.04 -20.49 -10.59
N ALA A 260 3.18 -20.15 -11.22
CA ALA A 260 4.12 -19.14 -10.72
C ALA A 260 4.47 -18.17 -11.86
N VAL A 261 4.17 -16.89 -11.65
CA VAL A 261 4.40 -15.82 -12.63
C VAL A 261 5.29 -14.74 -12.00
N PRO A 262 6.39 -14.34 -12.67
CA PRO A 262 7.21 -13.24 -12.21
C PRO A 262 6.43 -11.92 -12.36
N VAL A 263 6.44 -11.09 -11.31
CA VAL A 263 5.68 -9.83 -11.28
C VAL A 263 6.55 -8.69 -10.76
N SER A 264 6.28 -7.48 -11.24
CA SER A 264 6.98 -6.27 -10.81
C SER A 264 6.23 -5.58 -9.67
N VAL A 265 6.80 -5.64 -8.46
CA VAL A 265 6.19 -5.20 -7.21
C VAL A 265 6.75 -3.84 -6.80
N PRO A 266 5.93 -2.83 -6.48
CA PRO A 266 6.43 -1.57 -5.92
C PRO A 266 7.26 -1.81 -4.65
N ARG A 267 8.42 -1.15 -4.51
CA ARG A 267 9.24 -1.25 -3.28
C ARG A 267 8.53 -0.68 -2.05
N ALA A 268 7.59 0.23 -2.28
CA ALA A 268 6.68 0.77 -1.27
C ALA A 268 5.47 -0.15 -0.98
N HIS A 269 5.43 -1.39 -1.48
CA HIS A 269 4.34 -2.32 -1.19
C HIS A 269 4.31 -2.66 0.33
N PRO A 270 3.14 -2.66 1.01
CA PRO A 270 3.06 -2.90 2.46
C PRO A 270 3.73 -4.20 2.92
N LEU A 271 3.64 -5.26 2.11
CA LEU A 271 4.36 -6.53 2.33
C LEU A 271 5.88 -6.34 2.48
N VAL A 272 6.52 -5.49 1.68
CA VAL A 272 7.97 -5.25 1.75
C VAL A 272 8.32 -4.46 3.02
N LEU A 273 7.50 -3.45 3.32
CA LEU A 273 7.74 -2.49 4.39
C LEU A 273 7.48 -3.05 5.79
N HIS A 274 6.40 -3.83 5.98
CA HIS A 274 5.89 -4.15 7.32
C HIS A 274 5.79 -5.64 7.62
N ALA A 275 6.00 -6.54 6.66
CA ALA A 275 5.90 -7.96 6.97
C ALA A 275 6.94 -8.35 8.02
N ASP A 276 6.50 -8.99 9.08
CA ASP A 276 7.31 -9.41 10.23
C ASP A 276 7.30 -10.94 10.40
N ASP A 277 6.70 -11.66 9.44
CA ASP A 277 6.56 -13.11 9.45
C ASP A 277 7.16 -13.73 8.18
N PRO A 278 8.50 -13.93 8.14
CA PRO A 278 9.11 -14.70 7.08
C PRO A 278 8.65 -16.16 7.11
N LEU A 279 8.64 -16.78 5.93
CA LEU A 279 8.35 -18.20 5.78
C LEU A 279 9.44 -19.03 6.47
N GLN A 280 9.03 -19.96 7.36
CA GLN A 280 9.95 -20.64 8.26
C GLN A 280 11.03 -21.44 7.53
N ILE A 281 10.66 -22.23 6.51
CA ILE A 281 11.61 -23.08 5.80
C ILE A 281 12.60 -22.24 4.97
N PRO A 282 12.16 -21.28 4.13
CA PRO A 282 13.08 -20.33 3.50
C PRO A 282 14.00 -19.60 4.49
N GLN A 283 13.50 -19.24 5.67
CA GLN A 283 14.31 -18.58 6.70
C GLN A 283 15.46 -19.45 7.23
N LEU A 284 15.27 -20.77 7.33
CA LEU A 284 16.36 -21.70 7.69
C LEU A 284 17.48 -21.71 6.63
N LEU A 285 17.16 -21.34 5.39
CA LEU A 285 18.08 -21.26 4.25
C LEU A 285 18.55 -19.82 3.98
N ASP A 286 18.47 -18.94 4.99
CA ASP A 286 18.92 -17.56 4.92
C ASP A 286 18.20 -16.69 3.87
N PHE A 287 16.92 -17.00 3.62
CA PHE A 287 16.00 -16.16 2.86
C PHE A 287 15.02 -15.41 3.77
N GLN A 288 14.59 -14.22 3.34
CA GLN A 288 13.59 -13.42 4.06
C GLN A 288 12.33 -13.29 3.21
N TRP A 289 11.83 -14.45 2.77
CA TRP A 289 10.63 -14.56 1.96
C TRP A 289 9.39 -14.28 2.79
N VAL A 290 8.57 -13.36 2.30
CA VAL A 290 7.30 -12.99 2.91
C VAL A 290 6.19 -13.07 1.87
N ILE A 291 4.98 -13.35 2.35
CA ILE A 291 3.82 -13.51 1.47
C ILE A 291 2.61 -12.71 1.94
N THR A 292 1.74 -12.35 1.00
CA THR A 292 0.39 -11.85 1.29
C THR A 292 -0.62 -12.43 0.30
N ARG A 293 -1.89 -12.41 0.66
CA ARG A 293 -2.99 -12.77 -0.25
C ARG A 293 -3.28 -11.64 -1.21
N TYR A 294 -3.67 -11.98 -2.43
CA TYR A 294 -4.37 -11.00 -3.26
C TYR A 294 -5.77 -10.76 -2.69
N PRO A 295 -6.22 -9.51 -2.57
CA PRO A 295 -7.51 -9.16 -1.95
C PRO A 295 -8.72 -9.74 -2.70
N GLN A 296 -8.56 -10.11 -3.98
CA GLN A 296 -9.59 -10.75 -4.81
C GLN A 296 -9.64 -12.29 -4.68
N GLY A 297 -8.80 -12.88 -3.83
CA GLY A 297 -8.77 -14.31 -3.55
C GLY A 297 -9.96 -14.77 -2.70
N SER A 298 -10.68 -15.78 -3.18
CA SER A 298 -11.69 -16.60 -2.51
C SER A 298 -13.03 -15.97 -2.12
N ARG A 299 -13.10 -15.06 -1.15
CA ARG A 299 -14.39 -14.66 -0.55
C ARG A 299 -15.27 -13.76 -1.41
N GLU A 300 -14.66 -12.81 -2.13
CA GLU A 300 -15.43 -11.83 -2.91
C GLU A 300 -15.97 -12.41 -4.23
N ARG A 301 -15.33 -13.45 -4.78
CA ARG A 301 -15.78 -14.13 -6.01
C ARG A 301 -16.78 -15.26 -5.75
N GLY A 302 -17.00 -15.64 -4.49
CA GLY A 302 -17.91 -16.73 -4.13
C GLY A 302 -17.54 -18.09 -4.72
N LEU A 303 -16.27 -18.28 -5.09
CA LEU A 303 -15.80 -19.53 -5.70
C LEU A 303 -15.69 -20.63 -4.64
N PRO A 304 -15.96 -21.90 -5.01
CA PRO A 304 -15.85 -23.01 -4.08
C PRO A 304 -14.39 -23.21 -3.63
N PRO A 305 -14.15 -23.65 -2.38
CA PRO A 305 -12.80 -23.74 -1.81
C PRO A 305 -11.78 -24.54 -2.64
N GLY A 306 -12.20 -25.61 -3.31
CA GLY A 306 -11.32 -26.44 -4.14
C GLY A 306 -10.69 -25.67 -5.31
N GLN A 307 -11.43 -24.73 -5.91
CA GLN A 307 -10.91 -23.90 -7.01
C GLN A 307 -9.89 -22.85 -6.55
N LEU A 308 -9.75 -22.67 -5.25
CA LEU A 308 -8.86 -21.70 -4.61
C LEU A 308 -7.64 -22.39 -3.99
N GLU A 309 -7.47 -23.68 -4.29
CA GLU A 309 -6.29 -24.43 -3.94
C GLU A 309 -5.05 -23.85 -4.64
N ASN A 310 -3.98 -23.72 -3.86
CA ASN A 310 -2.71 -23.18 -4.31
C ASN A 310 -1.58 -24.04 -3.73
N ARG A 311 -1.17 -25.06 -4.49
CA ARG A 311 -0.17 -26.05 -4.04
C ARG A 311 1.16 -25.40 -3.65
N LEU A 312 1.69 -24.48 -4.46
CA LEU A 312 2.95 -23.81 -4.16
C LEU A 312 2.86 -22.97 -2.87
N ALA A 313 1.77 -22.23 -2.70
CA ALA A 313 1.52 -21.49 -1.46
C ALA A 313 1.45 -22.43 -0.24
N ARG A 314 0.77 -23.58 -0.36
CA ARG A 314 0.65 -24.56 0.72
C ARG A 314 1.99 -25.13 1.14
N LEU A 315 2.85 -25.48 0.18
CA LEU A 315 4.21 -25.95 0.46
C LEU A 315 4.99 -24.87 1.21
N LEU A 316 5.04 -23.66 0.68
CA LEU A 316 5.78 -22.54 1.28
C LEU A 316 5.27 -22.13 2.68
N LEU A 317 3.98 -22.30 2.95
CA LEU A 317 3.36 -22.06 4.25
C LEU A 317 3.63 -23.13 5.30
N THR A 318 4.33 -24.21 4.92
CA THR A 318 4.68 -25.31 5.83
C THR A 318 5.54 -24.82 6.98
N ARG A 319 5.14 -25.20 8.20
CA ARG A 319 5.86 -24.94 9.45
C ARG A 319 6.22 -26.24 10.15
N ILE A 320 7.46 -26.31 10.60
CA ILE A 320 8.04 -27.44 11.33
C ILE A 320 7.98 -27.23 12.85
N THR A 321 7.11 -26.37 13.35
CA THR A 321 6.95 -26.20 14.81
C THR A 321 6.07 -27.33 15.37
N VAL A 322 6.53 -27.96 16.46
CA VAL A 322 5.77 -28.95 17.23
C VAL A 322 5.10 -28.28 18.43
N ARG A 323 3.82 -28.56 18.66
CA ARG A 323 3.08 -28.19 19.88
C ARG A 323 2.21 -29.37 20.30
N ASP A 324 2.23 -29.70 21.60
CA ASP A 324 1.46 -30.79 22.17
C ASP A 324 1.61 -32.12 21.42
N GLY A 325 2.85 -32.42 21.00
CA GLY A 325 3.17 -33.64 20.24
C GLY A 325 2.63 -33.66 18.81
N LYS A 326 2.27 -32.50 18.23
CA LYS A 326 1.74 -32.39 16.87
C LYS A 326 2.44 -31.29 16.08
N TRP A 327 2.64 -31.54 14.79
CA TRP A 327 3.10 -30.52 13.87
C TRP A 327 2.00 -29.47 13.66
N THR A 328 2.34 -28.20 13.88
CA THR A 328 1.42 -27.09 13.64
C THR A 328 1.10 -26.90 12.15
N ARG A 329 2.00 -27.32 11.25
CA ARG A 329 1.94 -27.30 9.77
C ARG A 329 1.75 -25.93 9.12
N CYS A 330 0.89 -25.04 9.64
CA CYS A 330 0.72 -23.66 9.18
C CYS A 330 0.11 -22.80 10.29
N ARG A 331 0.16 -21.47 10.15
CA ARG A 331 -0.50 -20.54 11.09
C ARG A 331 -2.02 -20.56 10.93
N ASP A 332 -2.73 -20.17 12.00
CA ASP A 332 -4.19 -20.07 12.01
C ASP A 332 -4.76 -19.22 10.88
N CYS A 333 -4.12 -18.07 10.61
CA CYS A 333 -4.52 -17.18 9.53
C CYS A 333 -4.34 -17.77 8.12
N TRP A 334 -3.70 -18.94 7.99
CA TRP A 334 -3.44 -19.67 6.73
C TRP A 334 -4.02 -21.10 6.73
N LYS A 335 -4.81 -21.48 7.75
CA LYS A 335 -5.41 -22.82 7.85
C LYS A 335 -6.41 -23.12 6.74
N ASP A 336 -7.12 -22.10 6.26
CA ASP A 336 -8.11 -22.23 5.18
C ASP A 336 -7.47 -22.89 3.94
N ALA A 337 -8.15 -23.90 3.39
CA ALA A 337 -7.73 -24.56 2.15
C ALA A 337 -7.85 -23.66 0.93
N ALA A 338 -8.76 -22.70 0.98
CA ALA A 338 -8.97 -21.69 -0.04
C ALA A 338 -7.99 -20.50 0.13
N VAL A 339 -6.69 -20.78 0.14
CA VAL A 339 -5.66 -19.73 0.29
C VAL A 339 -5.75 -18.70 -0.84
N GLY A 340 -6.13 -19.14 -2.04
CA GLY A 340 -6.17 -18.31 -3.24
C GLY A 340 -4.77 -17.96 -3.75
N SER A 341 -4.71 -17.04 -4.70
CA SER A 341 -3.44 -16.53 -5.22
C SER A 341 -2.72 -15.66 -4.19
N ILE A 342 -1.40 -15.79 -4.11
CA ILE A 342 -0.55 -15.04 -3.17
C ILE A 342 0.58 -14.31 -3.90
N LEU A 343 1.03 -13.21 -3.31
CA LEU A 343 2.25 -12.51 -3.70
C LEU A 343 3.38 -12.92 -2.77
N LEU A 344 4.51 -13.32 -3.34
CA LEU A 344 5.75 -13.69 -2.67
C LEU A 344 6.86 -12.69 -3.06
N VAL A 345 7.61 -12.20 -2.06
CA VAL A 345 8.77 -11.32 -2.28
C VAL A 345 9.91 -11.66 -1.30
N GLU A 346 11.14 -11.39 -1.71
CA GLU A 346 12.34 -11.42 -0.85
C GLU A 346 12.64 -10.00 -0.35
N ARG A 347 12.77 -9.81 0.96
CA ARG A 347 12.85 -8.46 1.54
C ARG A 347 14.22 -7.79 1.41
N TYR A 348 15.31 -8.55 1.49
CA TYR A 348 16.64 -7.95 1.63
C TYR A 348 17.64 -8.38 0.57
N ARG A 349 17.64 -9.65 0.14
CA ARG A 349 18.70 -10.20 -0.74
C ARG A 349 18.48 -9.99 -2.24
N GLY A 350 17.39 -9.31 -2.62
CA GLY A 350 17.08 -9.00 -4.01
C GLY A 350 15.99 -9.90 -4.58
N GLU A 351 16.23 -10.50 -5.74
CA GLU A 351 15.21 -11.21 -6.50
C GLU A 351 15.21 -12.71 -6.20
N ILE A 352 14.03 -13.32 -6.21
CA ILE A 352 13.89 -14.77 -6.07
C ILE A 352 14.01 -15.37 -7.47
N LYS A 353 15.07 -16.15 -7.74
CA LYS A 353 15.18 -16.91 -9.00
C LYS A 353 14.10 -18.00 -9.05
N LYS A 354 13.59 -18.28 -10.26
CA LYS A 354 12.55 -19.29 -10.48
C LYS A 354 12.98 -20.67 -10.00
N ASP A 355 14.21 -21.06 -10.33
CA ASP A 355 14.71 -22.39 -10.02
C ASP A 355 14.90 -22.58 -8.52
N VAL A 356 15.35 -21.54 -7.81
CA VAL A 356 15.42 -21.51 -6.34
C VAL A 356 14.02 -21.68 -5.73
N LEU A 357 13.01 -20.92 -6.20
CA LEU A 357 11.62 -21.05 -5.76
C LEU A 357 11.10 -22.48 -5.92
N MET A 358 11.29 -23.06 -7.11
CA MET A 358 10.80 -24.40 -7.40
C MET A 358 11.57 -25.47 -6.63
N ALA A 359 12.88 -25.28 -6.44
CA ALA A 359 13.71 -26.24 -5.73
C ALA A 359 13.41 -26.27 -4.23
N ILE A 360 13.14 -25.11 -3.59
CA ILE A 360 12.64 -25.08 -2.21
C ILE A 360 11.27 -25.75 -2.10
N CYS A 361 10.36 -25.55 -3.06
CA CYS A 361 9.08 -26.26 -3.05
C CYS A 361 9.25 -27.78 -3.13
N ARG A 362 10.15 -28.27 -4.00
CA ARG A 362 10.49 -29.71 -4.09
C ARG A 362 11.13 -30.25 -2.81
N LEU A 363 12.05 -29.50 -2.20
CA LEU A 363 12.64 -29.86 -0.91
C LEU A 363 11.55 -30.08 0.15
N ILE A 364 10.60 -29.15 0.24
CA ILE A 364 9.49 -29.27 1.19
C ILE A 364 8.66 -30.52 0.91
N GLU A 365 8.28 -30.71 -0.35
CA GLU A 365 7.40 -31.81 -0.75
C GLU A 365 8.04 -33.19 -0.60
N GLU A 366 9.28 -33.35 -1.06
CA GLU A 366 9.94 -34.66 -1.19
C GLU A 366 10.76 -35.04 0.06
N LYS A 367 11.22 -34.05 0.83
CA LYS A 367 12.09 -34.29 2.00
C LYS A 367 11.45 -33.89 3.31
N VAL A 368 10.76 -32.75 3.39
CA VAL A 368 10.22 -32.25 4.66
C VAL A 368 8.92 -32.93 5.03
N LEU A 369 7.92 -32.89 4.16
CA LEU A 369 6.59 -33.44 4.44
C LEU A 369 6.59 -34.94 4.81
N PRO A 370 7.37 -35.81 4.15
CA PRO A 370 7.44 -37.24 4.52
C PRO A 370 7.99 -37.49 5.92
N LEU A 371 8.79 -36.55 6.44
CA LEU A 371 9.40 -36.63 7.76
C LEU A 371 8.52 -36.05 8.87
N MET A 372 7.45 -35.32 8.54
CA MET A 372 6.51 -34.72 9.50
C MET A 372 5.41 -35.70 9.92
N THR A 373 5.79 -36.86 10.46
CA THR A 373 4.84 -37.87 10.99
C THR A 373 4.46 -37.58 12.45
N ASP A 374 3.32 -38.11 12.89
CA ASP A 374 2.83 -37.93 14.26
C ASP A 374 3.76 -38.63 15.27
N GLU A 375 4.33 -39.78 14.92
CA GLU A 375 5.30 -40.49 15.78
C GLU A 375 6.55 -39.64 16.00
N ARG A 376 7.05 -38.98 14.95
CA ARG A 376 8.22 -38.10 15.07
C ARG A 376 7.91 -36.85 15.87
N ALA A 377 6.70 -36.29 15.76
CA ALA A 377 6.28 -35.12 16.55
C ALA A 377 6.30 -35.38 18.07
N LEU A 378 6.19 -36.64 18.50
CA LEU A 378 6.27 -37.02 19.91
C LEU A 378 7.71 -37.07 20.45
N GLN A 379 8.72 -37.10 19.56
CA GLN A 379 10.12 -37.18 19.97
C GLN A 379 10.63 -35.80 20.44
N PRO A 380 11.37 -35.75 21.57
CA PRO A 380 12.04 -34.51 21.99
C PRO A 380 13.04 -34.04 20.93
N GLY A 381 13.00 -32.76 20.55
CA GLY A 381 13.93 -32.19 19.59
C GLY A 381 13.59 -32.45 18.11
N ALA A 382 12.42 -33.01 17.80
CA ALA A 382 12.04 -33.36 16.44
C ALA A 382 12.03 -32.17 15.45
N ALA A 383 11.70 -30.97 15.94
CA ALA A 383 11.69 -29.76 15.11
C ALA A 383 13.11 -29.32 14.76
N GLU A 384 14.02 -29.37 15.73
CA GLU A 384 15.44 -29.03 15.58
C GLU A 384 16.14 -30.01 14.63
N GLU A 385 15.90 -31.31 14.80
CA GLU A 385 16.44 -32.35 13.92
C GLU A 385 15.97 -32.16 12.47
N LEU A 386 14.68 -31.88 12.27
CA LEU A 386 14.15 -31.61 10.93
C LEU A 386 14.70 -30.30 10.34
N ALA A 387 14.97 -29.29 11.16
CA ALA A 387 15.62 -28.06 10.73
C ALA A 387 17.05 -28.32 10.24
N GLU A 388 17.84 -29.15 10.92
CA GLU A 388 19.19 -29.53 10.48
C GLU A 388 19.17 -30.26 9.13
N ILE A 389 18.20 -31.16 8.93
CA ILE A 389 18.01 -31.84 7.64
C ILE A 389 17.67 -30.82 6.54
N ILE A 390 16.77 -29.88 6.82
CA ILE A 390 16.40 -28.82 5.87
C ILE A 390 17.62 -28.00 5.46
N ILE A 391 18.43 -27.57 6.43
CA ILE A 391 19.63 -26.78 6.18
C ILE A 391 20.59 -27.56 5.28
N ARG A 392 20.93 -28.79 5.67
CA ARG A 392 21.88 -29.62 4.92
C ARG A 392 21.42 -29.92 3.49
N GLU A 393 20.18 -30.37 3.32
CA GLU A 393 19.65 -30.70 1.99
C GLU A 393 19.44 -29.43 1.14
N GLY A 394 19.05 -28.32 1.77
CA GLY A 394 18.88 -27.03 1.11
C GLY A 394 20.19 -26.44 0.63
N GLU A 395 21.25 -26.46 1.43
CA GLU A 395 22.58 -25.99 1.05
C GLU A 395 23.14 -26.78 -0.15
N ASN A 396 23.02 -28.11 -0.13
CA ASN A 396 23.44 -28.96 -1.26
C ASN A 396 22.67 -28.61 -2.54
N LEU A 397 21.36 -28.40 -2.43
CA LEU A 397 20.50 -28.07 -3.55
C LEU A 397 20.80 -26.68 -4.12
N LEU A 398 21.08 -25.69 -3.27
CA LEU A 398 21.43 -24.34 -3.70
C LEU A 398 22.83 -24.26 -4.33
N ALA A 399 23.79 -25.05 -3.81
CA ALA A 399 25.12 -25.16 -4.40
C ALA A 399 25.07 -25.74 -5.83
N GLY A 400 24.23 -26.76 -6.06
CA GLY A 400 24.02 -27.33 -7.39
C GLY A 400 23.50 -26.30 -8.41
N ILE A 401 22.51 -25.48 -8.02
CA ILE A 401 21.96 -24.44 -8.90
C ILE A 401 23.01 -23.37 -9.25
N GLN A 402 23.86 -22.99 -8.29
CA GLN A 402 24.91 -22.00 -8.55
C GLN A 402 25.99 -22.51 -9.51
N ALA A 403 26.32 -23.81 -9.47
CA ALA A 403 27.28 -24.41 -10.39
C ALA A 403 26.77 -24.40 -11.84
N ASP A 404 25.48 -24.74 -12.02
CA ASP A 404 24.85 -24.74 -13.35
C ASP A 404 24.78 -23.34 -13.97
N ASP A 405 24.59 -22.28 -13.16
CA ASP A 405 24.57 -20.89 -13.64
C ASP A 405 25.94 -20.42 -14.17
N VAL A 406 27.05 -20.93 -13.63
CA VAL A 406 28.41 -20.54 -14.03
C VAL A 406 28.82 -21.21 -15.35
N GLU A 407 28.37 -22.44 -15.61
CA GLU A 407 28.69 -23.16 -16.85
C GLU A 407 27.98 -22.60 -18.10
N VAL A 408 26.89 -21.85 -17.92
CA VAL A 408 26.10 -21.29 -19.04
C VAL A 408 26.64 -19.94 -19.53
N ASP A 409 27.36 -19.18 -18.69
CA ASP A 409 27.95 -17.88 -19.08
C ASP A 409 29.32 -18.03 -19.81
N ASP A 410 29.91 -19.22 -19.81
CA ASP A 410 31.20 -19.55 -20.45
C ASP A 410 31.06 -20.20 -21.85
N THR A 411 29.85 -20.21 -22.43
CA THR A 411 29.56 -20.71 -23.79
C THR A 411 28.87 -19.65 -24.65
#